data_AF-A0A6A1UQZ3-F1
#
_entry.id   AF-A0A6A1UQZ3-F1
#
_cell.length_a   1.000
_cell.length_b   1.000
_cell.length_c   1.000
_cell.angle_alpha   90.00
_cell.angle_beta   90.00
_cell.angle_gamma   90.00
#
_symmetry.space_group_name_H-M   'P 1'
#
loop_
_entity.id
_entity.type
_entity.pdbx_description
1 polymer ?
#
loop_
_entity_poly.entity_id
_entity_poly.type
_entity_poly.pdbx_seq_one_letter_code
_entity_poly.pdbx_strand_id
1 'polypeptide(L)'
;MFSTLGDGKIVKGLAGVPTEGPVLFVGYHMLMGLELFPLVERFLSEKNIMVRGLAHPNLFLRTFESSSSEFFVGDWVKVFGGLPVTASNFFKLLSEKSHVLLYPGGAREALHYKGEEYNLFWPDQPEFVRMAARFGAKIVPFGVVGEDDIAEVIALCFWFHNVLNFGRWKDSERTFESSSSEFFVGDWVKVFGGLPVTASNLFKLLSEKSHVLLYPGGAREALHYKGEEYKLFWPDQPEFVRMAARFGAKIVPFGVVGEDDIAEMVLDYHDLIKIPVVNDFIRDASRNTIRVRDKTSGEVANQELFIPGLLPKIPGRFYYLFGKPIEIKGRKEFLKDKELANQLYLQIKSEVESNMAFLIKKREEDPYRSVIDRTLYKALYAPSHEVPTFEP
;
A
#
# COMPACT_ATOMS: atom_id res chain seq x y z
N MET A 1 14.07 -5.55 16.64
CA MET A 1 15.46 -5.33 16.20
C MET A 1 16.38 -5.15 17.40
N PHE A 2 17.57 -5.74 17.35
CA PHE A 2 18.62 -5.66 18.37
C PHE A 2 19.95 -5.26 17.72
N SER A 3 20.88 -4.71 18.50
CA SER A 3 22.24 -4.38 18.08
C SER A 3 23.25 -4.66 19.20
N THR A 4 24.53 -4.81 18.87
CA THR A 4 25.59 -5.13 19.84
C THR A 4 26.44 -3.90 20.10
N LEU A 5 26.62 -3.53 21.37
CA LEU A 5 27.50 -2.44 21.80
C LEU A 5 28.98 -2.84 21.69
N GLY A 6 29.88 -1.86 21.79
CA GLY A 6 31.34 -2.08 21.67
C GLY A 6 31.95 -3.00 22.74
N ASP A 7 31.24 -3.22 23.85
CA ASP A 7 31.63 -4.15 24.94
C ASP A 7 31.08 -5.58 24.73
N GLY A 8 30.39 -5.83 23.61
CA GLY A 8 29.78 -7.12 23.29
C GLY A 8 28.36 -7.30 23.82
N LYS A 9 27.79 -6.31 24.53
CA LYS A 9 26.43 -6.40 25.07
C LYS A 9 25.37 -6.21 23.98
N ILE A 10 24.40 -7.11 23.92
CA ILE A 10 23.24 -7.00 23.03
C ILE A 10 22.18 -6.07 23.65
N VAL A 11 21.67 -5.12 22.87
CA VAL A 11 20.65 -4.14 23.27
C VAL A 11 19.51 -4.05 22.25
N LYS A 12 18.31 -3.71 22.75
CA LYS A 12 17.14 -3.47 21.89
C LYS A 12 17.35 -2.18 21.09
N GLY A 13 16.88 -2.17 19.84
CA GLY A 13 17.06 -1.05 18.92
C GLY A 13 18.45 -1.06 18.27
N LEU A 14 18.85 0.09 17.75
CA LEU A 14 20.00 0.26 16.89
C LEU A 14 21.18 0.93 17.61
N ALA A 15 21.13 1.12 18.94
CA ALA A 15 22.18 1.84 19.68
C ALA A 15 23.62 1.34 19.44
N GLY A 16 23.82 0.05 19.19
CA GLY A 16 25.13 -0.54 18.85
C GLY A 16 25.57 -0.35 17.40
N VAL A 17 24.70 0.17 16.52
CA VAL A 17 25.01 0.39 15.11
C VAL A 17 25.65 1.77 14.89
N PRO A 18 26.80 1.86 14.17
CA PRO A 18 27.47 3.12 13.90
C PRO A 18 26.59 4.12 13.15
N THR A 19 26.49 5.33 13.67
CA THR A 19 25.77 6.44 13.01
C THR A 19 26.59 7.08 11.89
N GLU A 20 27.92 6.95 11.93
CA GLU A 20 28.84 7.52 10.93
C GLU A 20 29.43 6.46 10.01
N GLY A 21 29.31 6.69 8.70
CA GLY A 21 29.83 5.81 7.67
C GLY A 21 31.25 6.13 7.17
N PRO A 22 31.77 5.33 6.23
CA PRO A 22 31.05 4.26 5.54
C PRO A 22 30.75 3.08 6.47
N VAL A 23 29.53 2.56 6.41
CA VAL A 23 29.12 1.34 7.11
C VAL A 23 28.67 0.33 6.07
N LEU A 24 29.14 -0.90 6.16
CA LEU A 24 28.70 -2.00 5.31
C LEU A 24 28.01 -3.06 6.18
N PHE A 25 26.68 -3.11 6.10
CA PHE A 25 25.87 -4.17 6.67
C PHE A 25 25.97 -5.42 5.80
N VAL A 26 26.37 -6.54 6.41
CA VAL A 26 26.51 -7.83 5.74
C VAL A 26 25.76 -8.89 6.52
N GLY A 27 24.85 -9.62 5.88
CA GLY A 27 24.01 -10.58 6.58
C GLY A 27 23.31 -11.57 5.66
N TYR A 28 22.50 -12.43 6.26
CA TYR A 28 21.63 -13.42 5.60
C TYR A 28 20.43 -12.73 4.94
N HIS A 29 20.17 -13.03 3.66
CA HIS A 29 18.99 -12.58 2.92
C HIS A 29 17.83 -13.55 3.13
N MET A 30 16.74 -13.10 3.77
CA MET A 30 15.54 -13.94 3.83
C MET A 30 14.87 -14.03 2.47
N LEU A 31 14.08 -15.08 2.24
CA LEU A 31 13.30 -15.28 1.02
C LEU A 31 12.54 -14.02 0.63
N MET A 32 12.71 -13.61 -0.62
CA MET A 32 12.10 -12.40 -1.21
C MET A 32 12.45 -11.07 -0.52
N GLY A 33 13.33 -11.04 0.47
CA GLY A 33 13.69 -9.80 1.17
C GLY A 33 12.58 -9.27 2.06
N LEU A 34 11.78 -10.16 2.67
CA LEU A 34 10.65 -9.78 3.53
C LEU A 34 11.07 -8.96 4.76
N GLU A 35 12.32 -9.09 5.19
CA GLU A 35 12.91 -8.31 6.27
C GLU A 35 13.22 -6.86 5.89
N LEU A 36 13.30 -6.51 4.59
CA LEU A 36 13.78 -5.21 4.13
C LEU A 36 12.88 -4.05 4.60
N PHE A 37 11.56 -4.25 4.60
CA PHE A 37 10.59 -3.22 5.02
C PHE A 37 10.76 -2.81 6.49
N PRO A 38 10.63 -3.73 7.47
CA PRO A 38 10.84 -3.37 8.87
C PRO A 38 12.30 -2.99 9.17
N LEU A 39 13.26 -3.45 8.36
CA LEU A 39 14.65 -3.03 8.48
C LEU A 39 14.82 -1.55 8.16
N VAL A 40 14.38 -1.11 6.97
CA VAL A 40 14.52 0.29 6.56
C VAL A 40 13.64 1.21 7.40
N GLU A 41 12.41 0.82 7.74
CA GLU A 41 11.52 1.61 8.61
C GLU A 41 12.12 1.85 10.00
N ARG A 42 12.77 0.84 10.59
CA ARG A 42 13.41 0.99 11.91
C ARG A 42 14.67 1.84 11.87
N PHE A 43 15.48 1.74 10.81
CA PHE A 43 16.66 2.59 10.63
C PHE A 43 16.28 4.05 10.39
N LEU A 44 15.22 4.29 9.62
CA LEU A 44 14.69 5.64 9.41
C LEU A 44 14.07 6.22 10.69
N SER A 45 13.24 5.46 11.42
CA SER A 45 12.56 5.97 12.61
C SER A 45 13.46 6.16 13.84
N GLU A 46 14.45 5.28 14.05
CA GLU A 46 15.29 5.32 15.27
C GLU A 46 16.60 6.09 15.09
N LYS A 47 17.15 6.12 13.86
CA LYS A 47 18.45 6.75 13.59
C LYS A 47 18.41 7.82 12.50
N ASN A 48 17.31 7.96 11.78
CA ASN A 48 17.23 8.80 10.60
C ASN A 48 18.32 8.44 9.56
N ILE A 49 18.61 7.15 9.43
CA ILE A 49 19.62 6.62 8.50
C ILE A 49 18.90 5.87 7.39
N MET A 50 19.22 6.21 6.14
CA MET A 50 18.79 5.43 4.98
C MET A 50 19.83 4.34 4.69
N VAL A 51 19.41 3.09 4.82
CA VAL A 51 20.21 1.93 4.45
C VAL A 51 20.09 1.68 2.95
N ARG A 52 21.22 1.49 2.25
CA ARG A 52 21.26 1.36 0.79
C ARG A 52 21.54 -0.07 0.38
N GLY A 53 20.50 -0.80 0.01
CA GLY A 53 20.60 -2.17 -0.50
C GLY A 53 21.29 -2.24 -1.87
N LEU A 54 22.06 -3.29 -2.10
CA LEU A 54 22.51 -3.67 -3.44
C LEU A 54 21.76 -4.93 -3.89
N ALA A 55 20.95 -4.79 -4.94
CA ALA A 55 20.03 -5.81 -5.40
C ALA A 55 20.38 -6.31 -6.82
N HIS A 56 19.94 -7.52 -7.15
CA HIS A 56 20.23 -8.16 -8.43
C HIS A 56 19.72 -7.29 -9.60
N PRO A 57 20.50 -7.05 -10.67
CA PRO A 57 20.11 -6.12 -11.74
C PRO A 57 18.76 -6.45 -12.39
N ASN A 58 18.37 -7.73 -12.42
CA ASN A 58 17.07 -8.16 -12.97
C ASN A 58 15.86 -7.61 -12.20
N LEU A 59 15.99 -7.27 -10.92
CA LEU A 59 14.94 -6.58 -10.17
C LEU A 59 14.71 -5.14 -10.67
N PHE A 60 15.63 -4.65 -11.50
CA PHE A 60 15.55 -3.35 -12.18
C PHE A 60 15.20 -3.49 -13.67
N LEU A 61 15.13 -4.71 -14.20
CA LEU A 61 14.71 -5.00 -15.58
C LEU A 61 13.19 -5.16 -15.61
N ARG A 62 12.49 -4.27 -16.31
CA ARG A 62 11.05 -4.41 -16.58
C ARG A 62 10.86 -5.40 -17.72
N THR A 63 10.58 -6.66 -17.39
CA THR A 63 10.20 -7.65 -18.40
C THR A 63 8.99 -8.44 -17.90
N PHE A 64 7.89 -8.31 -18.65
CA PHE A 64 6.64 -9.08 -18.64
C PHE A 64 5.43 -8.48 -17.90
N GLU A 65 4.54 -7.95 -18.74
CA GLU A 65 3.18 -7.47 -18.51
C GLU A 65 2.23 -8.67 -18.31
N SER A 66 1.69 -8.86 -17.10
CA SER A 66 0.45 -9.61 -16.88
C SER A 66 -0.53 -8.76 -16.07
N SER A 67 -1.78 -8.83 -16.47
CA SER A 67 -2.82 -7.81 -16.41
C SER A 67 -3.51 -7.60 -15.05
N SER A 68 -2.77 -7.54 -13.95
CA SER A 68 -3.21 -6.90 -12.71
C SER A 68 -2.13 -5.95 -12.23
N SER A 69 -2.49 -4.68 -12.04
CA SER A 69 -1.62 -3.62 -11.51
C SER A 69 -1.38 -3.81 -10.01
N GLU A 70 -0.72 -4.89 -9.64
CA GLU A 70 -0.27 -5.16 -8.29
C GLU A 70 1.16 -4.62 -8.12
N PHE A 71 1.44 -3.98 -6.97
CA PHE A 71 2.75 -3.44 -6.62
C PHE A 71 3.85 -4.51 -6.79
N PHE A 72 4.76 -4.33 -7.77
CA PHE A 72 5.81 -5.32 -8.03
C PHE A 72 7.00 -5.16 -7.07
N VAL A 73 7.65 -6.29 -6.73
CA VAL A 73 8.77 -6.36 -5.78
C VAL A 73 9.93 -5.41 -6.16
N GLY A 74 10.24 -5.26 -7.45
CA GLY A 74 11.33 -4.39 -7.94
C GLY A 74 11.12 -2.88 -7.70
N ASP A 75 9.87 -2.43 -7.56
CA ASP A 75 9.57 -1.02 -7.29
C ASP A 75 9.70 -0.69 -5.79
N TRP A 76 9.37 -1.63 -4.89
CA TRP A 76 9.68 -1.51 -3.46
C TRP A 76 11.19 -1.49 -3.18
N VAL A 77 12.00 -2.25 -3.92
CA VAL A 77 13.47 -2.28 -3.77
C VAL A 77 14.09 -0.88 -3.99
N LYS A 78 13.62 -0.11 -4.98
CA LYS A 78 14.08 1.26 -5.19
C LYS A 78 13.58 2.21 -4.10
N VAL A 79 12.31 2.09 -3.70
CA VAL A 79 11.68 2.94 -2.66
C VAL A 79 12.41 2.81 -1.32
N PHE A 80 12.90 1.62 -0.98
CA PHE A 80 13.70 1.37 0.23
C PHE A 80 15.20 1.60 0.05
N GLY A 81 15.62 2.34 -0.99
CA GLY A 81 17.00 2.80 -1.16
C GLY A 81 17.94 1.83 -1.90
N GLY A 82 17.38 0.79 -2.54
CA GLY A 82 18.11 -0.23 -3.28
C GLY A 82 18.65 0.23 -4.64
N LEU A 83 19.87 -0.22 -4.97
CA LEU A 83 20.57 0.06 -6.23
C LEU A 83 20.97 -1.25 -6.92
N PRO A 84 21.09 -1.27 -8.26
CA PRO A 84 21.61 -2.45 -8.93
C PRO A 84 23.04 -2.67 -8.45
N VAL A 85 23.34 -3.91 -8.08
CA VAL A 85 24.68 -4.31 -7.67
C VAL A 85 25.63 -4.16 -8.85
N THR A 86 26.46 -3.12 -8.81
CA THR A 86 27.55 -2.86 -9.76
C THR A 86 28.76 -2.33 -9.00
N ALA A 87 29.97 -2.61 -9.51
CA ALA A 87 31.20 -2.13 -8.89
C ALA A 87 31.21 -0.59 -8.78
N SER A 88 30.70 0.11 -9.79
CA SER A 88 30.61 1.58 -9.81
C SER A 88 29.64 2.11 -8.75
N ASN A 89 28.45 1.51 -8.59
CA ASN A 89 27.50 1.93 -7.56
C ASN A 89 28.03 1.64 -6.16
N PHE A 90 28.66 0.48 -5.97
CA PHE A 90 29.17 0.10 -4.66
C PHE A 90 30.38 0.94 -4.26
N PHE A 91 31.32 1.18 -5.19
CA PHE A 91 32.41 2.13 -5.02
C PHE A 91 31.88 3.51 -4.65
N LYS A 92 30.87 3.99 -5.39
CA LYS A 92 30.25 5.28 -5.16
C LYS A 92 29.68 5.39 -3.74
N LEU A 93 28.83 4.45 -3.34
CA LEU A 93 28.21 4.46 -2.00
C LEU A 93 29.24 4.49 -0.86
N LEU A 94 30.30 3.68 -0.96
CA LEU A 94 31.34 3.64 0.06
C LEU A 94 32.23 4.89 0.04
N SER A 95 32.58 5.39 -1.14
CA SER A 95 33.30 6.67 -1.28
C SER A 95 32.51 7.85 -0.70
N GLU A 96 31.18 7.75 -0.75
CA GLU A 96 30.22 8.71 -0.19
C GLU A 96 29.92 8.47 1.30
N LYS A 97 30.66 7.58 1.96
CA LYS A 97 30.49 7.24 3.38
C LYS A 97 29.08 6.75 3.74
N SER A 98 28.40 6.08 2.81
CA SER A 98 27.03 5.60 3.00
C SER A 98 26.94 4.40 3.95
N HIS A 99 25.73 4.17 4.45
CA HIS A 99 25.28 2.96 5.12
C HIS A 99 24.76 1.97 4.08
N VAL A 100 25.58 1.02 3.67
CA VAL A 100 25.33 0.08 2.58
C VAL A 100 24.88 -1.26 3.13
N LEU A 101 23.84 -1.85 2.54
CA LEU A 101 23.34 -3.18 2.83
C LEU A 101 23.69 -4.12 1.68
N LEU A 102 24.45 -5.16 1.99
CA LEU A 102 24.90 -6.16 1.04
C LEU A 102 24.60 -7.56 1.56
N TYR A 103 23.97 -8.35 0.70
CA TYR A 103 23.78 -9.78 0.89
C TYR A 103 24.74 -10.51 -0.05
N PRO A 104 25.85 -11.08 0.45
CA PRO A 104 26.86 -11.66 -0.43
C PRO A 104 26.33 -12.85 -1.24
N GLY A 105 25.38 -13.62 -0.69
CA GLY A 105 24.73 -14.71 -1.42
C GLY A 105 23.74 -14.28 -2.51
N GLY A 106 23.39 -12.99 -2.55
CA GLY A 106 22.61 -12.38 -3.63
C GLY A 106 21.30 -13.11 -3.93
N ALA A 107 20.95 -13.24 -5.21
CA ALA A 107 19.69 -13.86 -5.63
C ALA A 107 19.59 -15.36 -5.29
N ARG A 108 20.72 -16.07 -5.18
CA ARG A 108 20.73 -17.51 -4.83
C ARG A 108 20.32 -17.74 -3.37
N GLU A 109 20.70 -16.81 -2.50
CA GLU A 109 20.31 -16.81 -1.09
C GLU A 109 18.87 -16.28 -0.96
N ALA A 110 18.50 -15.20 -1.65
CA ALA A 110 17.14 -14.66 -1.64
C ALA A 110 16.06 -15.59 -2.27
N LEU A 111 16.49 -16.59 -3.05
CA LEU A 111 15.66 -17.63 -3.70
C LEU A 111 16.20 -19.03 -3.34
N HIS A 112 16.58 -19.24 -2.08
CA HIS A 112 17.09 -20.55 -1.65
C HIS A 112 16.03 -21.65 -1.81
N TYR A 113 16.48 -22.90 -1.95
CA TYR A 113 15.56 -24.04 -2.05
C TYR A 113 14.99 -24.40 -0.66
N LYS A 114 13.93 -25.20 -0.67
CA LYS A 114 13.35 -25.76 0.55
C LYS A 114 14.38 -26.60 1.30
N GLY A 115 14.54 -26.37 2.60
CA GLY A 115 15.54 -27.04 3.44
C GLY A 115 16.92 -26.37 3.40
N GLU A 116 17.05 -25.24 2.71
CA GLU A 116 18.28 -24.43 2.65
C GLU A 116 18.17 -23.14 3.48
N GLU A 117 17.11 -22.97 4.27
CA GLU A 117 16.89 -21.81 5.13
C GLU A 117 18.10 -21.58 6.06
N TYR A 118 18.44 -20.32 6.32
CA TYR A 118 19.52 -19.91 7.23
C TYR A 118 20.94 -20.36 6.81
N ASN A 119 21.11 -20.87 5.59
CA ASN A 119 22.43 -21.17 5.03
C ASN A 119 22.99 -19.98 4.24
N LEU A 120 24.30 -19.75 4.36
CA LEU A 120 25.00 -18.68 3.66
C LEU A 120 25.62 -19.21 2.37
N PHE A 121 25.22 -18.62 1.23
CA PHE A 121 25.69 -19.02 -0.09
C PHE A 121 26.66 -18.00 -0.69
N TRP A 122 27.72 -17.68 0.05
CA TRP A 122 28.62 -16.58 -0.29
C TRP A 122 29.61 -16.94 -1.40
N PRO A 123 30.06 -15.95 -2.20
CA PRO A 123 31.02 -16.19 -3.27
C PRO A 123 32.40 -16.55 -2.72
N ASP A 124 33.11 -17.44 -3.42
CA ASP A 124 34.47 -17.86 -3.07
C ASP A 124 35.48 -16.69 -3.00
N GLN A 125 35.21 -15.61 -3.75
CA GLN A 125 36.01 -14.38 -3.74
C GLN A 125 35.15 -13.18 -3.29
N PRO A 126 35.24 -12.77 -2.01
CA PRO A 126 34.44 -11.67 -1.47
C PRO A 126 35.09 -10.32 -1.77
N GLU A 127 35.02 -9.88 -3.03
CA GLU A 127 35.58 -8.59 -3.47
C GLU A 127 35.02 -7.39 -2.70
N PHE A 128 33.86 -7.55 -2.04
CA PHE A 128 33.27 -6.49 -1.25
C PHE A 128 34.12 -6.09 -0.03
N VAL A 129 34.89 -7.02 0.53
CA VAL A 129 35.77 -6.76 1.68
C VAL A 129 36.92 -5.86 1.26
N ARG A 130 37.50 -6.10 0.08
CA ARG A 130 38.56 -5.24 -0.49
C ARG A 130 38.05 -3.83 -0.74
N MET A 131 36.84 -3.71 -1.29
CA MET A 131 36.22 -2.41 -1.52
C MET A 131 35.91 -1.68 -0.20
N ALA A 132 35.35 -2.36 0.79
CA ALA A 132 35.10 -1.80 2.12
C ALA A 132 36.39 -1.29 2.78
N ALA A 133 37.46 -2.08 2.74
CA ALA A 133 38.76 -1.73 3.31
C ALA A 133 39.37 -0.51 2.62
N ARG A 134 39.26 -0.39 1.30
CA ARG A 134 39.75 0.76 0.53
C ARG A 134 39.18 2.10 1.03
N PHE A 135 37.98 2.06 1.61
CA PHE A 135 37.28 3.24 2.12
C PHE A 135 37.23 3.33 3.65
N GLY A 136 37.88 2.39 4.37
CA GLY A 136 37.81 2.33 5.83
C GLY A 136 36.40 2.09 6.35
N ALA A 137 35.57 1.36 5.61
CA ALA A 137 34.19 1.10 5.98
C ALA A 137 34.09 0.16 7.20
N LYS A 138 33.23 0.52 8.16
CA LYS A 138 32.89 -0.35 9.29
C LYS A 138 31.98 -1.47 8.79
N ILE A 139 32.46 -2.71 8.78
CA ILE A 139 31.63 -3.86 8.44
C ILE A 139 30.82 -4.25 9.67
N VAL A 140 29.49 -4.24 9.55
CA VAL A 140 28.55 -4.61 10.61
C VAL A 140 27.85 -5.90 10.18
N PRO A 141 28.23 -7.06 10.74
CA PRO A 141 27.49 -8.29 10.48
C PRO A 141 26.12 -8.19 11.14
N PHE A 142 25.09 -8.69 10.46
CA PHE A 142 23.76 -8.82 11.04
C PHE A 142 23.15 -10.17 10.67
N GLY A 143 22.24 -10.65 11.52
CA GLY A 143 21.45 -11.84 11.29
C GLY A 143 19.98 -11.47 11.41
N VAL A 144 19.16 -12.14 10.61
CA VAL A 144 17.71 -12.02 10.65
C VAL A 144 17.12 -13.43 10.64
N VAL A 145 16.03 -13.60 11.39
CA VAL A 145 15.28 -14.86 11.53
C VAL A 145 13.78 -14.54 11.58
N GLY A 146 12.94 -15.53 11.30
CA GLY A 146 11.47 -15.36 11.28
C GLY A 146 10.90 -15.29 9.86
N GLU A 147 11.63 -15.80 8.87
CA GLU A 147 11.12 -15.96 7.51
C GLU A 147 9.93 -16.91 7.45
N ASP A 148 10.04 -18.03 8.16
CA ASP A 148 8.99 -19.03 8.28
C ASP A 148 7.68 -18.39 8.80
N ASP A 149 7.77 -17.39 9.68
CA ASP A 149 6.60 -16.69 10.27
C ASP A 149 5.88 -15.75 9.27
N ILE A 150 6.58 -15.16 8.30
CA ILE A 150 6.01 -14.23 7.29
C ILE A 150 5.68 -14.98 6.00
N ALA A 151 6.50 -15.96 5.61
CA ALA A 151 6.29 -16.78 4.43
C ALA A 151 5.11 -17.74 4.62
N GLU A 152 4.85 -18.30 5.81
CA GLU A 152 3.59 -19.02 6.09
C GLU A 152 2.38 -18.10 5.90
N VAL A 153 2.54 -16.81 6.16
CA VAL A 153 1.46 -15.83 6.09
C VAL A 153 1.30 -15.30 4.67
N ILE A 154 2.37 -15.06 3.89
CA ILE A 154 2.45 -14.75 2.45
C ILE A 154 2.33 -16.00 1.56
N ALA A 155 2.29 -17.21 2.10
CA ALA A 155 1.95 -18.45 1.40
C ALA A 155 0.68 -19.11 1.95
N LEU A 156 0.08 -18.61 3.05
CA LEU A 156 -1.37 -18.51 3.23
C LEU A 156 -2.03 -17.53 2.26
N CYS A 157 -1.08 -16.83 1.63
CA CYS A 157 -0.95 -15.73 0.76
C CYS A 157 -0.46 -15.62 -0.75
N PHE A 158 -0.07 -16.72 -1.42
CA PHE A 158 -0.18 -17.09 -2.86
C PHE A 158 -1.15 -18.27 -3.41
N TRP A 159 -2.27 -18.74 -2.82
CA TRP A 159 -3.42 -19.66 -3.22
C TRP A 159 -4.89 -19.45 -2.92
N PHE A 160 -5.38 -18.52 -2.13
CA PHE A 160 -6.69 -17.96 -2.36
C PHE A 160 -6.81 -17.29 -3.75
N HIS A 161 -5.74 -17.02 -4.52
CA HIS A 161 -5.73 -16.52 -5.90
C HIS A 161 -5.24 -17.59 -6.90
N ASN A 162 -4.53 -18.65 -6.48
CA ASN A 162 -4.19 -19.83 -7.27
C ASN A 162 -5.34 -20.86 -7.21
N VAL A 163 -6.15 -20.88 -6.15
CA VAL A 163 -7.46 -21.56 -6.14
C VAL A 163 -8.49 -20.79 -6.99
N LEU A 164 -8.31 -19.48 -7.22
CA LEU A 164 -9.09 -18.70 -8.21
C LEU A 164 -8.50 -18.78 -9.64
N ASN A 165 -7.29 -19.33 -9.80
CA ASN A 165 -6.63 -19.61 -11.08
C ASN A 165 -6.40 -21.12 -11.27
N PHE A 166 -7.44 -21.89 -11.59
CA PHE A 166 -7.42 -22.82 -12.73
C PHE A 166 -8.65 -23.74 -12.76
N GLY A 167 -9.57 -23.43 -13.67
CA GLY A 167 -10.11 -24.49 -14.51
C GLY A 167 -9.02 -25.05 -15.43
N ARG A 168 -8.05 -25.79 -14.90
CA ARG A 168 -7.30 -26.84 -15.62
C ARG A 168 -7.55 -28.18 -14.93
N TRP A 169 -8.83 -28.52 -14.85
CA TRP A 169 -9.29 -29.87 -14.64
C TRP A 169 -10.45 -30.12 -15.59
N LYS A 170 -10.16 -30.29 -16.88
CA LYS A 170 -10.93 -31.22 -17.70
C LYS A 170 -9.97 -32.11 -18.47
N ASP A 171 -9.95 -33.35 -17.97
CA ASP A 171 -9.58 -34.60 -18.63
C ASP A 171 -8.11 -34.80 -19.03
N SER A 172 -7.31 -35.25 -18.07
CA SER A 172 -6.74 -36.61 -18.14
C SER A 172 -5.93 -36.93 -16.88
N GLU A 173 -6.09 -38.17 -16.43
CA GLU A 173 -5.48 -38.77 -15.25
C GLU A 173 -3.97 -38.53 -15.17
N ARG A 174 -3.53 -37.70 -14.23
CA ARG A 174 -2.41 -37.97 -13.29
C ARG A 174 -2.26 -36.83 -12.30
N THR A 175 -2.52 -37.19 -11.06
CA THR A 175 -2.39 -36.46 -9.81
C THR A 175 -1.11 -35.62 -9.69
N PHE A 176 -1.24 -34.30 -9.54
CA PHE A 176 -0.40 -33.48 -8.66
C PHE A 176 -1.16 -32.19 -8.31
N GLU A 177 -1.78 -32.21 -7.14
CA GLU A 177 -2.30 -31.02 -6.45
C GLU A 177 -1.10 -30.16 -6.03
N SER A 178 -1.09 -28.88 -6.41
CA SER A 178 -0.18 -27.89 -5.85
C SER A 178 -0.99 -26.64 -5.56
N SER A 179 -1.10 -26.42 -4.28
CA SER A 179 -2.05 -25.55 -3.67
C SER A 179 -1.21 -24.64 -2.72
N SER A 180 -1.03 -23.37 -3.06
CA SER A 180 -0.09 -22.41 -2.45
C SER A 180 -0.69 -21.23 -1.63
N SER A 181 -1.70 -21.33 -0.73
CA SER A 181 -2.66 -20.34 -0.09
C SER A 181 -2.42 -18.81 -0.22
N GLU A 182 -3.37 -17.83 -0.52
CA GLU A 182 -3.26 -16.42 -1.18
C GLU A 182 -3.65 -15.19 -0.31
N PHE A 183 -2.97 -14.03 -0.35
CA PHE A 183 -3.22 -12.85 0.50
C PHE A 183 -4.30 -12.16 -0.21
N PHE A 184 -5.47 -12.32 0.36
CA PHE A 184 -6.60 -11.61 -0.12
C PHE A 184 -6.59 -10.19 0.46
N VAL A 185 -6.86 -9.22 -0.40
CA VAL A 185 -6.99 -7.78 -0.06
C VAL A 185 -7.96 -7.53 1.11
N GLY A 186 -8.95 -8.40 1.30
CA GLY A 186 -9.87 -8.35 2.44
C GLY A 186 -9.21 -8.51 3.82
N ASP A 187 -8.04 -9.15 3.90
CA ASP A 187 -7.34 -9.35 5.16
C ASP A 187 -6.51 -8.12 5.55
N TRP A 188 -6.00 -7.36 4.58
CA TRP A 188 -5.39 -6.05 4.80
C TRP A 188 -6.38 -5.02 5.36
N VAL A 189 -7.63 -4.99 4.86
CA VAL A 189 -8.65 -4.04 5.30
C VAL A 189 -9.01 -4.22 6.79
N LYS A 190 -9.09 -5.47 7.26
CA LYS A 190 -9.36 -5.77 8.68
C LYS A 190 -8.19 -5.37 9.59
N VAL A 191 -6.95 -5.56 9.14
CA VAL A 191 -5.74 -5.20 9.89
C VAL A 191 -5.67 -3.70 10.18
N PHE A 192 -6.12 -2.87 9.25
CA PHE A 192 -6.20 -1.41 9.45
C PHE A 192 -7.50 -0.92 10.12
N GLY A 193 -8.27 -1.84 10.72
CA GLY A 193 -9.49 -1.50 11.47
C GLY A 193 -10.75 -1.32 10.62
N GLY A 194 -10.72 -1.74 9.34
CA GLY A 194 -11.89 -1.71 8.46
C GLY A 194 -12.96 -2.71 8.89
N LEU A 195 -14.19 -2.23 9.04
CA LEU A 195 -15.38 -3.03 9.36
C LEU A 195 -16.41 -2.97 8.23
N PRO A 196 -17.22 -4.01 8.02
CA PRO A 196 -18.37 -3.93 7.12
C PRO A 196 -19.26 -2.74 7.48
N VAL A 197 -19.66 -1.96 6.49
CA VAL A 197 -20.50 -0.77 6.68
C VAL A 197 -21.91 -1.22 7.09
N THR A 198 -22.20 -1.15 8.39
CA THR A 198 -23.52 -1.46 8.96
C THR A 198 -23.88 -0.45 10.03
N ALA A 199 -25.18 -0.20 10.23
CA ALA A 199 -25.66 0.69 11.29
C ALA A 199 -25.17 0.26 12.69
N SER A 200 -25.11 -1.05 12.96
CA SER A 200 -24.63 -1.61 14.22
C SER A 200 -23.14 -1.35 14.45
N ASN A 201 -22.30 -1.52 13.43
CA ASN A 201 -20.86 -1.24 13.54
C ASN A 201 -20.60 0.26 13.72
N LEU A 202 -21.28 1.12 12.96
CA LEU A 202 -21.17 2.56 13.13
C LEU A 202 -21.63 3.01 14.52
N PHE A 203 -22.73 2.46 15.03
CA PHE A 203 -23.20 2.71 16.39
C PHE A 203 -22.15 2.33 17.43
N LYS A 204 -21.55 1.14 17.31
CA LYS A 204 -20.51 0.66 18.23
C LYS A 204 -19.28 1.56 18.22
N LEU A 205 -18.77 1.89 17.03
CA LEU A 205 -17.59 2.75 16.89
C LEU A 205 -17.82 4.12 17.55
N LEU A 206 -18.99 4.73 17.31
CA LEU A 206 -19.32 6.04 17.86
C LEU A 206 -19.64 6.00 19.37
N SER A 207 -20.24 4.91 19.89
CA SER A 207 -20.48 4.75 21.33
C SER A 207 -19.19 4.59 22.13
N GLU A 208 -18.18 3.96 21.52
CA GLU A 208 -16.82 3.80 22.04
C GLU A 208 -15.95 5.04 21.82
N LYS A 209 -16.50 6.11 21.22
CA LYS A 209 -15.80 7.37 20.90
C LYS A 209 -14.60 7.17 19.95
N SER A 210 -14.66 6.17 19.08
CA SER A 210 -13.63 5.90 18.07
C SER A 210 -13.61 6.97 16.98
N HIS A 211 -12.45 7.16 16.35
CA HIS A 211 -12.35 7.90 15.09
C HIS A 211 -12.82 7.00 13.95
N VAL A 212 -13.77 7.49 13.14
CA VAL A 212 -14.39 6.71 12.06
C VAL A 212 -14.14 7.37 10.72
N LEU A 213 -13.54 6.62 9.79
CA LEU A 213 -13.46 6.97 8.38
C LEU A 213 -14.65 6.31 7.67
N LEU A 214 -15.47 7.12 6.99
CA LEU A 214 -16.68 6.66 6.30
C LEU A 214 -16.68 7.16 4.86
N TYR A 215 -16.94 6.25 3.92
CA TYR A 215 -17.21 6.54 2.51
C TYR A 215 -18.69 6.27 2.24
N PRO A 216 -19.57 7.27 2.25
CA PRO A 216 -21.01 7.05 2.19
C PRO A 216 -21.49 6.38 0.90
N GLY A 217 -20.80 6.59 -0.22
CA GLY A 217 -21.12 5.93 -1.49
C GLY A 217 -20.66 4.48 -1.60
N GLY A 218 -19.83 4.01 -0.66
CA GLY A 218 -19.43 2.61 -0.54
C GLY A 218 -18.85 2.02 -1.84
N ALA A 219 -19.21 0.77 -2.13
CA ALA A 219 -18.70 0.05 -3.31
C ALA A 219 -19.12 0.69 -4.64
N ARG A 220 -20.31 1.31 -4.73
CA ARG A 220 -20.80 1.96 -5.96
C ARG A 220 -19.94 3.15 -6.37
N GLU A 221 -19.47 3.92 -5.38
CA GLU A 221 -18.58 5.06 -5.57
C GLU A 221 -17.14 4.60 -5.80
N ALA A 222 -16.69 3.56 -5.10
CA ALA A 222 -15.36 2.99 -5.30
C ALA A 222 -15.18 2.28 -6.66
N LEU A 223 -16.26 1.69 -7.20
CA LEU A 223 -16.30 1.01 -8.48
C LEU A 223 -17.17 1.80 -9.48
N HIS A 224 -16.91 3.10 -9.60
CA HIS A 224 -17.63 3.95 -10.55
C HIS A 224 -17.35 3.54 -12.01
N TYR A 225 -18.24 3.95 -12.92
CA TYR A 225 -18.08 3.69 -14.35
C TYR A 225 -17.23 4.78 -15.02
N LYS A 226 -16.89 4.59 -16.30
CA LYS A 226 -16.15 5.61 -17.06
C LYS A 226 -16.99 6.88 -17.23
N GLY A 227 -16.37 8.05 -17.05
CA GLY A 227 -17.07 9.34 -17.09
C GLY A 227 -17.82 9.67 -15.80
N GLU A 228 -17.69 8.84 -14.76
CA GLU A 228 -18.24 9.07 -13.43
C GLU A 228 -17.20 9.52 -12.40
N GLU A 229 -15.99 9.84 -12.85
CA GLU A 229 -14.90 10.31 -12.00
C GLU A 229 -15.35 11.52 -11.18
N TYR A 230 -15.01 11.51 -9.89
CA TYR A 230 -15.32 12.59 -8.95
C TYR A 230 -16.81 12.85 -8.68
N LYS A 231 -17.70 11.96 -9.12
CA LYS A 231 -19.13 12.03 -8.77
C LYS A 231 -19.39 11.30 -7.47
N LEU A 232 -20.21 11.93 -6.61
CA LEU A 232 -20.61 11.35 -5.34
C LEU A 232 -21.92 10.58 -5.46
N PHE A 233 -21.84 9.27 -5.28
CA PHE A 233 -22.96 8.34 -5.33
C PHE A 233 -23.40 8.00 -3.92
N TRP A 234 -23.95 8.96 -3.19
CA TRP A 234 -24.35 8.77 -1.79
C TRP A 234 -25.82 8.29 -1.67
N PRO A 235 -26.17 7.53 -0.61
CA PRO A 235 -27.53 7.03 -0.43
C PRO A 235 -28.51 8.16 -0.09
N ASP A 236 -29.76 8.06 -0.54
CA ASP A 236 -30.80 9.09 -0.34
C ASP A 236 -31.10 9.41 1.13
N GLN A 237 -30.75 8.50 2.05
CA GLN A 237 -31.10 8.60 3.46
C GLN A 237 -29.94 9.19 4.30
N PRO A 238 -30.19 10.20 5.15
CA PRO A 238 -29.17 10.87 5.95
C PRO A 238 -28.78 10.10 7.23
N GLU A 239 -28.73 8.77 7.19
CA GLU A 239 -28.64 7.93 8.39
C GLU A 239 -27.33 8.13 9.18
N PHE A 240 -26.19 8.34 8.49
CA PHE A 240 -24.94 8.61 9.18
C PHE A 240 -24.97 9.96 9.93
N VAL A 241 -25.68 10.96 9.40
CA VAL A 241 -25.86 12.27 10.06
C VAL A 241 -26.66 12.11 11.34
N ARG A 242 -27.75 11.33 11.28
CA ARG A 242 -28.58 11.03 12.45
C ARG A 242 -27.79 10.25 13.51
N MET A 243 -26.98 9.28 13.08
CA MET A 243 -26.12 8.51 13.97
C MET A 243 -25.06 9.40 14.64
N ALA A 244 -24.39 10.26 13.86
CA ALA A 244 -23.43 11.20 14.39
C ALA A 244 -24.07 12.16 15.41
N ALA A 245 -25.27 12.69 15.11
CA ALA A 245 -26.01 13.57 16.02
C ALA A 245 -26.38 12.87 17.33
N ARG A 246 -26.73 11.57 17.27
CA ARG A 246 -27.06 10.75 18.45
C ARG A 246 -25.92 10.71 19.47
N PHE A 247 -24.68 10.64 18.99
CA PHE A 247 -23.48 10.59 19.82
C PHE A 247 -22.81 11.94 20.00
N GLY A 248 -23.30 12.99 19.33
CA GLY A 248 -22.64 14.30 19.28
C GLY A 248 -21.25 14.22 18.62
N ALA A 249 -21.08 13.31 17.66
CA ALA A 249 -19.81 13.09 16.97
C ALA A 249 -19.55 14.22 15.98
N LYS A 250 -18.33 14.77 15.99
CA LYS A 250 -17.91 15.79 15.05
C LYS A 250 -17.75 15.19 13.65
N ILE A 251 -18.35 15.82 12.65
CA ILE A 251 -18.19 15.40 11.25
C ILE A 251 -17.12 16.28 10.61
N VAL A 252 -16.13 15.67 9.97
CA VAL A 252 -15.12 16.38 9.17
C VAL A 252 -15.28 15.91 7.73
N PRO A 253 -15.92 16.69 6.84
CA PRO A 253 -15.95 16.35 5.43
C PRO A 253 -14.53 16.41 4.89
N PHE A 254 -14.16 15.50 3.99
CA PHE A 254 -12.85 15.53 3.36
C PHE A 254 -12.96 15.11 1.89
N GLY A 255 -12.11 15.69 1.04
CA GLY A 255 -11.94 15.29 -0.34
C GLY A 255 -10.59 14.61 -0.54
N VAL A 256 -10.54 13.64 -1.45
CA VAL A 256 -9.31 12.98 -1.87
C VAL A 256 -9.25 12.97 -3.39
N VAL A 257 -8.09 13.30 -3.95
CA VAL A 257 -7.85 13.31 -5.40
C VAL A 257 -6.46 12.72 -5.66
N GLY A 258 -6.28 12.03 -6.80
CA GLY A 258 -4.99 11.47 -7.22
C GLY A 258 -4.97 9.96 -7.47
N GLU A 259 -6.09 9.26 -7.29
CA GLU A 259 -6.22 7.84 -7.67
C GLU A 259 -6.12 7.67 -9.21
N ASP A 260 -6.77 8.56 -9.95
CA ASP A 260 -6.68 8.70 -11.41
C ASP A 260 -5.28 9.10 -11.93
N ASP A 261 -4.38 9.50 -11.05
CA ASP A 261 -2.97 9.74 -11.36
C ASP A 261 -2.11 8.48 -11.22
N ILE A 262 -2.67 7.38 -10.70
CA ILE A 262 -1.98 6.08 -10.57
C ILE A 262 -2.39 5.14 -11.69
N ALA A 263 -3.67 5.14 -12.05
CA ALA A 263 -4.20 4.33 -13.12
C ALA A 263 -5.32 5.03 -13.91
N GLU A 264 -5.44 4.70 -15.19
CA GLU A 264 -6.57 5.05 -16.05
C GLU A 264 -7.55 3.89 -16.10
N MET A 265 -8.83 4.15 -15.86
CA MET A 265 -9.86 3.14 -16.10
C MET A 265 -10.17 3.05 -17.60
N VAL A 266 -9.85 1.90 -18.21
CA VAL A 266 -10.09 1.64 -19.64
C VAL A 266 -11.27 0.72 -19.90
N LEU A 267 -11.59 -0.18 -18.96
CA LEU A 267 -12.76 -1.04 -19.04
C LEU A 267 -13.55 -0.90 -17.74
N ASP A 268 -14.80 -0.46 -17.84
CA ASP A 268 -15.74 -0.53 -16.73
C ASP A 268 -16.65 -1.76 -16.90
N TYR A 269 -17.60 -1.93 -15.97
CA TYR A 269 -18.56 -3.02 -16.01
C TYR A 269 -19.25 -3.20 -17.37
N HIS A 270 -19.70 -2.11 -18.00
CA HIS A 270 -20.49 -2.18 -19.24
C HIS A 270 -19.66 -2.72 -20.41
N ASP A 271 -18.35 -2.54 -20.38
CA ASP A 271 -17.45 -3.11 -21.38
C ASP A 271 -17.08 -4.55 -21.05
N LEU A 272 -16.88 -4.87 -19.78
CA LEU A 272 -16.53 -6.22 -19.33
C LEU A 272 -17.65 -7.23 -19.61
N ILE A 273 -18.92 -6.85 -19.42
CA ILE A 273 -20.07 -7.74 -19.71
C ILE A 273 -20.28 -8.02 -21.21
N LYS A 274 -19.66 -7.23 -22.09
CA LYS A 274 -19.69 -7.50 -23.55
C LYS A 274 -18.70 -8.59 -23.95
N ILE A 275 -17.76 -8.95 -23.07
CA ILE A 275 -16.77 -10.01 -23.30
C ILE A 275 -17.36 -11.32 -22.74
N PRO A 276 -17.71 -12.32 -23.58
CA PRO A 276 -18.50 -13.48 -23.14
C PRO A 276 -17.92 -14.24 -21.94
N VAL A 277 -16.61 -14.51 -21.94
CA VAL A 277 -15.92 -15.23 -20.85
C VAL A 277 -15.89 -14.43 -19.55
N VAL A 278 -15.71 -13.12 -19.64
CA VAL A 278 -15.67 -12.22 -18.47
C VAL A 278 -17.07 -12.00 -17.93
N ASN A 279 -18.08 -11.89 -18.80
CA ASN A 279 -19.48 -11.78 -18.43
C ASN A 279 -19.95 -13.00 -17.61
N ASP A 280 -19.62 -14.21 -18.07
CA ASP A 280 -19.97 -15.43 -17.34
C ASP A 280 -19.30 -15.46 -15.95
N PHE A 281 -18.03 -15.05 -15.87
CA PHE A 281 -17.31 -14.93 -14.61
C PHE A 281 -17.92 -13.89 -13.66
N ILE A 282 -18.22 -12.67 -14.14
CA ILE A 282 -18.84 -11.60 -13.35
C ILE A 282 -20.21 -12.04 -12.83
N ARG A 283 -21.01 -12.73 -13.66
CA ARG A 283 -22.32 -13.25 -13.28
C ARG A 283 -22.23 -14.34 -12.23
N ASP A 284 -21.24 -15.22 -12.33
CA ASP A 284 -21.02 -16.29 -11.35
C ASP A 284 -20.43 -15.76 -10.03
N ALA A 285 -19.50 -14.81 -10.08
CA ALA A 285 -19.01 -14.10 -8.90
C ALA A 285 -20.13 -13.33 -8.18
N SER A 286 -21.01 -12.66 -8.93
CA SER A 286 -22.17 -11.93 -8.39
C SER A 286 -23.27 -12.82 -7.79
N ARG A 287 -23.30 -14.12 -8.14
CA ARG A 287 -24.20 -15.12 -7.52
C ARG A 287 -23.68 -15.62 -6.18
N ASN A 288 -22.36 -15.64 -5.99
CA ASN A 288 -21.69 -16.15 -4.80
C ASN A 288 -21.33 -15.09 -3.76
N THR A 289 -21.46 -13.80 -4.10
CA THR A 289 -21.32 -12.72 -3.13
C THR A 289 -22.58 -12.60 -2.27
N ILE A 290 -22.39 -12.47 -0.95
CA ILE A 290 -23.48 -12.11 -0.04
C ILE A 290 -23.94 -10.72 -0.49
N ARG A 291 -25.08 -10.65 -1.19
CA ARG A 291 -25.82 -9.41 -1.34
C ARG A 291 -26.13 -8.95 0.08
N VAL A 292 -25.38 -7.98 0.59
CA VAL A 292 -25.70 -7.32 1.85
C VAL A 292 -27.05 -6.67 1.59
N ARG A 293 -28.10 -7.36 2.02
CA ARG A 293 -29.50 -7.01 1.82
C ARG A 293 -29.77 -5.80 2.69
N ASP A 294 -29.32 -4.63 2.25
CA ASP A 294 -29.78 -3.38 2.80
C ASP A 294 -30.82 -2.78 1.86
N LYS A 295 -31.89 -2.24 2.45
CA LYS A 295 -33.02 -1.64 1.73
C LYS A 295 -32.64 -0.26 1.20
N THR A 296 -31.42 -0.10 0.67
CA THR A 296 -30.98 1.15 0.07
C THR A 296 -31.70 1.30 -1.27
N SER A 297 -32.55 2.31 -1.39
CA SER A 297 -33.03 2.83 -2.67
C SER A 297 -31.99 3.82 -3.24
N GLY A 298 -32.09 4.12 -4.54
CA GLY A 298 -31.20 5.08 -5.21
C GLY A 298 -29.96 4.43 -5.84
N GLU A 299 -29.03 5.25 -6.33
CA GLU A 299 -27.90 4.80 -7.17
C GLU A 299 -26.92 3.84 -6.44
N VAL A 300 -26.85 3.92 -5.11
CA VAL A 300 -26.01 3.05 -4.25
C VAL A 300 -26.52 1.61 -4.16
N ALA A 301 -27.78 1.37 -4.57
CA ALA A 301 -28.36 0.04 -4.65
C ALA A 301 -27.78 -0.80 -5.79
N ASN A 302 -27.24 -0.15 -6.83
CA ASN A 302 -26.64 -0.82 -7.97
C ASN A 302 -25.18 -1.21 -7.66
N GLN A 303 -25.02 -2.25 -6.83
CA GLN A 303 -23.69 -2.75 -6.42
C GLN A 303 -23.26 -3.89 -7.32
N GLU A 304 -22.94 -3.57 -8.57
CA GLU A 304 -22.26 -4.51 -9.45
C GLU A 304 -20.79 -4.53 -9.05
N LEU A 305 -20.39 -5.63 -8.40
CA LEU A 305 -18.99 -5.84 -8.04
C LEU A 305 -18.26 -6.31 -9.30
N PHE A 306 -17.34 -5.48 -9.77
CA PHE A 306 -16.46 -5.81 -10.89
C PHE A 306 -15.06 -5.33 -10.59
N ILE A 307 -14.09 -5.91 -11.28
CA ILE A 307 -12.72 -5.45 -11.26
C ILE A 307 -12.55 -4.63 -12.54
N PRO A 308 -12.37 -3.29 -12.47
CA PRO A 308 -12.16 -2.47 -13.65
C PRO A 308 -10.88 -2.89 -14.37
N GLY A 309 -10.89 -2.80 -15.71
CA GLY A 309 -9.67 -2.85 -16.48
C GLY A 309 -8.93 -1.52 -16.33
N LEU A 310 -7.73 -1.56 -15.76
CA LEU A 310 -6.92 -0.38 -15.47
C LEU A 310 -5.63 -0.37 -16.31
N LEU A 311 -5.25 0.79 -16.84
CA LEU A 311 -3.92 1.04 -17.41
C LEU A 311 -3.09 1.86 -16.43
N PRO A 312 -1.89 1.43 -16.02
CA PRO A 312 -1.06 2.21 -15.11
C PRO A 312 -0.60 3.54 -15.75
N LYS A 313 -0.60 4.63 -14.98
CA LYS A 313 -0.06 5.95 -15.37
C LYS A 313 1.26 6.23 -14.64
N ILE A 314 1.92 7.35 -14.98
CA ILE A 314 3.05 7.87 -14.17
C ILE A 314 2.46 8.32 -12.82
N PRO A 315 2.85 7.69 -11.69
CA PRO A 315 2.19 7.94 -10.42
C PRO A 315 2.23 9.41 -10.00
N GLY A 316 1.05 10.00 -9.81
CA GLY A 316 0.89 11.33 -9.27
C GLY A 316 1.04 11.39 -7.74
N ARG A 317 0.35 12.35 -7.12
CA ARG A 317 0.31 12.55 -5.65
C ARG A 317 -1.14 12.42 -5.21
N PHE A 318 -1.36 11.82 -4.05
CA PHE A 318 -2.64 11.94 -3.36
C PHE A 318 -2.71 13.27 -2.61
N TYR A 319 -3.80 13.99 -2.84
CA TYR A 319 -4.12 15.21 -2.11
C TYR A 319 -5.32 14.95 -1.22
N TYR A 320 -5.21 15.34 0.04
CA TYR A 320 -6.26 15.24 1.03
C TYR A 320 -6.59 16.64 1.53
N LEU A 321 -7.86 17.02 1.46
CA LEU A 321 -8.35 18.27 2.04
C LEU A 321 -9.44 17.95 3.05
N PHE A 322 -9.14 18.17 4.33
CA PHE A 322 -10.11 18.10 5.40
C PHE A 322 -10.79 19.47 5.55
N GLY A 323 -12.10 19.50 5.34
CA GLY A 323 -12.92 20.68 5.49
C GLY A 323 -13.11 21.08 6.95
N LYS A 324 -13.85 22.17 7.16
CA LYS A 324 -14.13 22.68 8.51
C LYS A 324 -14.93 21.66 9.31
N PRO A 325 -14.51 21.32 10.54
CA PRO A 325 -15.29 20.40 11.36
C PRO A 325 -16.66 20.95 11.73
N ILE A 326 -17.68 20.11 11.58
CA ILE A 326 -19.08 20.43 11.86
C ILE A 326 -19.44 19.88 13.24
N GLU A 327 -19.71 20.81 14.17
CA GLU A 327 -20.14 20.50 15.52
C GLU A 327 -21.65 20.23 15.56
N ILE A 328 -22.03 19.02 15.96
CA ILE A 328 -23.43 18.60 16.09
C ILE A 328 -23.80 18.16 17.51
N LYS A 329 -22.88 18.32 18.45
CA LYS A 329 -23.11 18.02 19.87
C LYS A 329 -24.26 18.89 20.40
N GLY A 330 -25.26 18.22 21.00
CA GLY A 330 -26.43 18.90 21.57
C GLY A 330 -27.56 19.20 20.57
N ARG A 331 -27.35 18.98 19.27
CA ARG A 331 -28.36 19.20 18.22
C ARG A 331 -29.30 18.00 18.05
N LYS A 332 -30.15 17.77 19.05
CA LYS A 332 -31.09 16.63 19.09
C LYS A 332 -32.22 16.75 18.05
N GLU A 333 -32.43 17.92 17.47
CA GLU A 333 -33.39 18.19 16.41
C GLU A 333 -33.18 17.28 15.18
N PHE A 334 -31.93 17.00 14.80
CA PHE A 334 -31.60 16.09 13.70
C PHE A 334 -32.05 14.64 13.93
N LEU A 335 -32.35 14.24 15.16
CA LEU A 335 -32.85 12.89 15.45
C LEU A 335 -34.32 12.71 15.09
N LYS A 336 -35.09 13.81 15.15
CA LYS A 336 -36.55 13.83 15.01
C LYS A 336 -37.00 14.43 13.67
N ASP A 337 -36.31 15.45 13.20
CA ASP A 337 -36.62 16.20 11.99
C ASP A 337 -35.80 15.64 10.82
N LYS A 338 -36.48 14.98 9.87
CA LYS A 338 -35.84 14.32 8.74
C LYS A 338 -35.38 15.33 7.71
N GLU A 339 -36.16 16.37 7.49
CA GLU A 339 -35.90 17.45 6.55
C GLU A 339 -34.64 18.21 6.96
N LEU A 340 -34.51 18.53 8.25
CA LEU A 340 -33.33 19.19 8.80
C LEU A 340 -32.08 18.30 8.75
N ALA A 341 -32.21 17.01 9.03
CA ALA A 341 -31.11 16.04 8.86
C ALA A 341 -30.68 15.93 7.38
N ASN A 342 -31.65 15.97 6.46
CA ASN A 342 -31.38 15.94 5.02
C ASN A 342 -30.69 17.23 4.54
N GLN A 343 -31.07 18.40 5.07
CA GLN A 343 -30.37 19.66 4.78
C GLN A 343 -28.90 19.60 5.19
N LEU A 344 -28.60 19.11 6.40
CA LEU A 344 -27.22 18.95 6.86
C LEU A 344 -26.47 17.91 6.02
N TYR A 345 -27.12 16.80 5.64
CA TYR A 345 -26.56 15.80 4.75
C TYR A 345 -26.16 16.40 3.38
N LEU A 346 -27.04 17.17 2.76
CA LEU A 346 -26.77 17.85 1.48
C LEU A 346 -25.66 18.89 1.62
N GLN A 347 -25.63 19.61 2.75
CA GLN A 347 -24.53 20.53 3.06
C GLN A 347 -23.19 19.77 3.13
N ILE A 348 -23.12 18.66 3.87
CA ILE A 348 -21.91 17.85 3.98
C ILE A 348 -21.48 17.33 2.60
N LYS A 349 -22.43 16.84 1.80
CA LYS A 349 -22.15 16.37 0.42
C LYS A 349 -21.55 17.49 -0.42
N SER A 350 -22.14 18.68 -0.39
CA SER A 350 -21.66 19.87 -1.12
C SER A 350 -20.28 20.35 -0.65
N GLU A 351 -19.96 20.23 0.65
CA GLU A 351 -18.62 20.52 1.18
C GLU A 351 -17.58 19.52 0.66
N VAL A 352 -17.91 18.23 0.57
CA VAL A 352 -17.02 17.21 -0.03
C VAL A 352 -16.80 17.50 -1.52
N GLU A 353 -17.86 17.81 -2.27
CA GLU A 353 -17.76 18.20 -3.69
C GLU A 353 -16.88 19.46 -3.85
N SER A 354 -17.04 20.45 -2.98
CA SER A 354 -16.24 21.67 -2.99
C SER A 354 -14.76 21.39 -2.69
N ASN A 355 -14.47 20.54 -1.71
CA ASN A 355 -13.11 20.11 -1.39
C ASN A 355 -12.46 19.40 -2.57
N MET A 356 -13.17 18.46 -3.22
CA MET A 356 -12.67 17.77 -4.40
C MET A 356 -12.46 18.72 -5.57
N ALA A 357 -13.42 19.60 -5.87
CA ALA A 357 -13.32 20.58 -6.95
C ALA A 357 -12.10 21.51 -6.76
N PHE A 358 -11.86 21.95 -5.52
CA PHE A 358 -10.67 22.71 -5.17
C PHE A 358 -9.40 21.90 -5.44
N LEU A 359 -9.32 20.66 -4.96
CA LEU A 359 -8.15 19.79 -5.15
C LEU A 359 -7.88 19.45 -6.63
N ILE A 360 -8.92 19.15 -7.40
CA ILE A 360 -8.84 18.88 -8.85
C ILE A 360 -8.25 20.09 -9.57
N LYS A 361 -8.66 21.31 -9.20
CA LYS A 361 -8.11 22.52 -9.79
C LYS A 361 -6.66 22.75 -9.36
N LYS A 362 -6.40 22.66 -8.05
CA LYS A 362 -5.11 23.03 -7.45
C LYS A 362 -3.99 22.05 -7.77
N ARG A 363 -4.28 20.76 -7.91
CA ARG A 363 -3.26 19.77 -8.29
C ARG A 363 -2.63 20.05 -9.65
N GLU A 364 -3.33 20.73 -10.56
CA GLU A 364 -2.77 21.15 -11.86
C GLU A 364 -1.70 22.24 -11.70
N GLU A 365 -1.72 22.97 -10.58
CA GLU A 365 -0.70 23.96 -10.21
C GLU A 365 0.49 23.31 -9.47
N ASP A 366 0.43 22.02 -9.10
CA ASP A 366 1.55 21.35 -8.39
C ASP A 366 2.68 20.98 -9.36
N PRO A 367 3.83 21.69 -9.33
CA PRO A 367 4.95 21.36 -10.21
C PRO A 367 5.61 20.03 -9.84
N TYR A 368 5.24 19.43 -8.70
CA TYR A 368 5.72 18.15 -8.20
C TYR A 368 4.59 17.11 -8.09
N ARG A 369 3.51 17.26 -8.88
CA ARG A 369 2.46 16.24 -8.98
C ARG A 369 2.99 14.92 -9.47
N SER A 370 3.93 14.91 -10.42
CA SER A 370 4.56 13.69 -10.93
C SER A 370 5.60 13.15 -9.95
N VAL A 371 5.69 11.82 -9.81
CA VAL A 371 6.78 11.18 -9.06
C VAL A 371 8.17 11.52 -9.62
N ILE A 372 8.26 11.83 -10.92
CA ILE A 372 9.52 12.22 -11.58
C ILE A 372 10.00 13.56 -11.03
N ASP A 373 9.14 14.57 -11.03
CA ASP A 373 9.46 15.92 -10.54
C ASP A 373 9.75 15.92 -9.03
N ARG A 374 9.02 15.12 -8.24
CA ARG A 374 9.35 14.93 -6.81
C ARG A 374 10.71 14.31 -6.59
N THR A 375 11.05 13.30 -7.39
CA THR A 375 12.33 12.61 -7.29
C THR A 375 13.46 13.56 -7.67
N LEU A 376 13.28 14.38 -8.72
CA LEU A 376 14.21 15.42 -9.11
C LEU A 376 14.37 16.48 -8.00
N TYR A 377 13.27 16.93 -7.39
CA TYR A 377 13.33 17.88 -6.27
C TYR A 377 14.11 17.31 -5.08
N LYS A 378 13.83 16.09 -4.63
CA LYS A 378 14.56 15.43 -3.54
C LYS A 378 16.04 15.18 -3.85
N ALA A 379 16.39 15.10 -5.14
CA ALA A 379 17.77 14.98 -5.57
C ALA A 379 18.50 16.34 -5.54
N LEU A 380 17.80 17.44 -5.85
CA LEU A 380 18.35 18.81 -5.86
C LEU A 380 18.34 19.48 -4.48
N TYR A 381 17.39 19.11 -3.62
CA TYR A 381 17.16 19.64 -2.28
C TYR A 381 17.15 18.48 -1.27
N ALA A 382 17.93 18.57 -0.18
CA ALA A 382 18.27 17.44 0.70
C ALA A 382 17.07 16.56 1.15
N PRO A 383 17.23 15.23 1.35
CA PRO A 383 16.14 14.26 1.59
C PRO A 383 15.24 14.54 2.80
N SER A 384 15.69 15.38 3.73
CA SER A 384 14.96 15.79 4.93
C SER A 384 13.95 16.93 4.68
N HIS A 385 13.92 17.53 3.49
CA HIS A 385 12.94 18.55 3.13
C HIS A 385 11.70 17.88 2.52
N GLU A 386 10.53 18.18 3.08
CA GLU A 386 9.27 17.79 2.46
C GLU A 386 9.16 18.44 1.08
N VAL A 387 8.78 17.65 0.06
CA VAL A 387 8.62 18.19 -1.31
C VAL A 387 7.40 19.08 -1.32
N PRO A 388 7.52 20.37 -1.66
CA PRO A 388 6.41 21.30 -1.61
C PRO A 388 5.30 20.89 -2.59
N THR A 389 4.17 21.56 -2.44
CA THR A 389 3.00 21.44 -3.31
C THR A 389 2.48 22.85 -3.63
N PHE A 390 1.32 22.96 -4.26
CA PHE A 390 0.67 24.24 -4.51
C PHE A 390 0.37 24.99 -3.20
N GLU A 391 0.29 26.32 -3.28
CA GLU A 391 -0.21 27.13 -2.16
C GLU A 391 -1.75 27.03 -2.06
N PRO A 392 -2.31 26.88 -0.85
CA PRO A 392 -3.75 26.78 -0.62
C PRO A 392 -4.57 27.93 -1.22
#